data_AF-A0A0L7LSI2-F1
#
_entry.id   AF-A0A0L7LSI2-F1
#
_cell.length_a   1.000
_cell.length_b   1.000
_cell.length_c   1.000
_cell.angle_alpha   90.00
_cell.angle_beta   90.00
_cell.angle_gamma   90.00
#
_symmetry.space_group_name_H-M   'P 1'
#
loop_
_entity.id
_entity.type
_entity.pdbx_description
1 polymer ?
#
loop_
_entity_poly.entity_id
_entity_poly.type
_entity_poly.pdbx_seq_one_letter_code
_entity_poly.pdbx_strand_id
1 'polypeptide(L)'
;MSRSRTRYRCVLTFIKQDDHLENVQKAFANYKKSAKSRITRSYIESRLESLEKIWNEFNKVHSSIVENVSIETKKTMEYFQFDVYDNFE
;
A
#
# COMPACT_ATOMS: atom_id res chain seq x y z
N MET A 1 26.42 10.58 15.52
CA MET A 1 25.34 9.74 16.08
C MET A 1 24.01 10.10 15.41
N SER A 2 23.56 9.37 14.39
CA SER A 2 22.18 9.53 13.84
C SER A 2 21.67 8.37 12.98
N ARG A 3 22.42 7.27 12.85
CA ARG A 3 22.05 6.14 11.97
C ARG A 3 20.90 5.29 12.51
N SER A 4 20.68 5.29 13.83
CA SER A 4 19.68 4.44 14.50
C SER A 4 18.25 4.94 14.28
N ARG A 5 17.99 6.25 14.41
CA ARG A 5 16.64 6.83 14.26
C ARG A 5 16.08 6.68 12.85
N THR A 6 16.92 6.80 11.83
CA THR A 6 16.52 6.68 10.42
C THR A 6 16.13 5.23 10.07
N ARG A 7 16.85 4.23 10.60
CA ARG A 7 16.52 2.82 10.37
C ARG A 7 15.16 2.41 10.94
N TYR A 8 14.84 2.77 12.18
CA TYR A 8 13.53 2.41 12.77
C TYR A 8 12.35 3.08 12.05
N ARG A 9 12.52 4.34 11.62
CA ARG A 9 11.50 5.06 10.84
C ARG A 9 11.26 4.41 9.48
N CYS A 10 12.33 3.91 8.84
CA CYS A 10 12.26 3.21 7.56
C CYS A 10 11.53 1.87 7.67
N VAL A 11 11.82 1.07 8.71
CA VAL A 11 11.12 -0.21 8.94
C VAL A 11 9.63 0.01 9.19
N LEU A 12 9.26 1.03 9.97
CA LEU A 12 7.86 1.35 10.25
C LEU A 12 7.09 1.82 9.00
N THR A 13 7.74 2.47 8.03
CA THR A 13 7.08 2.88 6.78
C THR A 13 6.78 1.69 5.87
N PHE A 14 7.67 0.69 5.81
CA PHE A 14 7.43 -0.53 5.01
C PHE A 14 6.29 -1.38 5.59
N ILE A 15 6.26 -1.56 6.91
CA ILE A 15 5.15 -2.28 7.57
C ILE A 15 3.80 -1.63 7.22
N LYS A 16 3.72 -0.29 7.29
CA LYS A 16 2.51 0.44 6.91
C LYS A 16 2.14 0.24 5.44
N GLN A 17 3.13 0.19 4.56
CA GLN A 17 2.91 -0.02 3.14
C GLN A 17 2.31 -1.40 2.86
N ASP A 18 2.82 -2.44 3.54
CA ASP A 18 2.28 -3.80 3.47
C ASP A 18 0.85 -3.87 4.03
N ASP A 19 0.58 -3.19 5.14
CA ASP A 19 -0.77 -3.10 5.72
C ASP A 19 -1.76 -2.45 4.74
N HIS A 20 -1.37 -1.37 4.07
CA HIS A 20 -2.21 -0.71 3.07
C HIS A 20 -2.48 -1.62 1.87
N LEU A 21 -1.47 -2.36 1.39
CA LEU A 21 -1.65 -3.35 0.32
C LEU A 21 -2.62 -4.46 0.73
N GLU A 22 -2.44 -5.01 1.93
CA GLU A 22 -3.32 -6.04 2.47
C GLU A 22 -4.77 -5.53 2.55
N ASN A 23 -4.97 -4.26 2.93
CA ASN A 23 -6.29 -3.64 2.98
C ASN A 23 -6.93 -3.49 1.59
N VAL A 24 -6.15 -3.15 0.56
CA VAL A 24 -6.63 -3.13 -0.84
C VAL A 24 -7.07 -4.53 -1.27
N GLN A 25 -6.26 -5.55 -0.99
CA GLN A 25 -6.57 -6.94 -1.32
C GLN A 25 -7.81 -7.44 -0.57
N LYS A 26 -7.94 -7.11 0.71
CA LYS A 26 -9.13 -7.41 1.52
C LYS A 26 -10.38 -6.72 0.98
N ALA A 27 -10.29 -5.45 0.57
CA ALA A 27 -11.42 -4.73 -0.03
C ALA A 27 -11.93 -5.45 -1.29
N PHE A 28 -11.02 -5.89 -2.15
CA PHE A 28 -11.35 -6.67 -3.35
C PHE A 28 -11.94 -8.05 -3.02
N ALA A 29 -11.33 -8.79 -2.10
CA ALA A 29 -11.83 -10.10 -1.67
C ALA A 29 -13.23 -10.00 -1.04
N ASN A 30 -13.47 -8.96 -0.24
CA ASN A 30 -14.77 -8.70 0.37
C ASN A 30 -15.82 -8.34 -0.67
N TYR A 31 -15.48 -7.51 -1.66
CA TYR A 31 -16.38 -7.22 -2.78
C TYR A 31 -16.77 -8.50 -3.53
N LYS A 32 -15.81 -9.37 -3.85
CA LYS A 32 -16.06 -10.66 -4.52
C LYS A 32 -16.99 -11.59 -3.73
N LYS A 33 -16.96 -11.53 -2.39
CA LYS A 33 -17.81 -12.33 -1.50
C LYS A 33 -19.21 -11.74 -1.31
N SER A 34 -19.45 -10.51 -1.74
CA SER A 34 -20.75 -9.86 -1.59
C SER A 34 -21.82 -10.56 -2.42
N ALA A 35 -22.94 -10.89 -1.78
CA ALA A 35 -24.11 -11.42 -2.48
C ALA A 35 -24.60 -10.43 -3.54
N LYS A 36 -24.96 -10.93 -4.74
CA LYS A 36 -25.42 -10.10 -5.86
C LYS A 36 -26.59 -9.18 -5.51
N SER A 37 -27.46 -9.62 -4.60
CA SER A 37 -28.60 -8.83 -4.10
C SER A 37 -28.20 -7.57 -3.32
N ARG A 38 -26.97 -7.52 -2.78
CA ARG A 38 -26.43 -6.36 -2.03
C ARG A 38 -25.66 -5.39 -2.92
N ILE A 39 -25.39 -5.74 -4.17
CA ILE A 39 -24.63 -4.90 -5.10
C ILE A 39 -25.59 -3.90 -5.74
N THR A 40 -25.79 -2.78 -5.05
CA THR A 40 -26.51 -1.61 -5.56
C THR A 40 -25.52 -0.54 -6.04
N ARG A 41 -25.99 0.45 -6.81
CA ARG A 41 -25.15 1.59 -7.20
C ARG A 41 -24.51 2.27 -5.99
N SER A 42 -25.32 2.62 -4.99
CA SER A 42 -24.84 3.27 -3.76
C SER A 42 -23.82 2.40 -3.00
N TYR A 43 -24.01 1.08 -2.97
CA TYR A 43 -23.03 0.17 -2.39
C TYR A 43 -21.69 0.21 -3.14
N ILE A 44 -21.71 0.19 -4.48
CA ILE A 44 -20.50 0.27 -5.31
C ILE A 44 -19.80 1.61 -5.08
N GLU A 45 -20.53 2.72 -5.10
CA GLU A 45 -19.99 4.07 -4.89
C GLU A 45 -19.25 4.18 -3.55
N SER A 46 -19.87 3.73 -2.45
CA SER A 46 -19.21 3.75 -1.13
C SER A 46 -17.96 2.87 -1.06
N ARG A 47 -17.94 1.73 -1.79
CA ARG A 47 -16.76 0.86 -1.87
C ARG A 47 -15.65 1.48 -2.69
N LEU A 48 -15.97 2.13 -3.80
CA LEU A 48 -15.02 2.88 -4.61
C LEU A 48 -14.40 4.02 -3.81
N GLU A 49 -15.21 4.82 -3.10
CA GLU A 49 -14.71 5.91 -2.26
C GLU A 49 -13.78 5.40 -1.15
N SER A 50 -14.13 4.26 -0.53
CA SER A 50 -13.27 3.63 0.48
C SER A 50 -11.96 3.13 -0.12
N LEU A 51 -12.01 2.50 -1.31
CA LEU A 51 -10.84 1.98 -2.00
C LEU A 51 -9.91 3.10 -2.44
N GLU A 52 -10.46 4.19 -2.96
CA GLU A 52 -9.71 5.37 -3.38
C GLU A 52 -8.95 6.01 -2.22
N LYS A 53 -9.57 6.10 -1.03
CA LYS A 53 -8.88 6.58 0.19
C LYS A 53 -7.68 5.70 0.55
N ILE A 54 -7.86 4.38 0.58
CA ILE A 54 -6.78 3.43 0.89
C ILE A 54 -5.67 3.52 -0.17
N TRP A 55 -6.04 3.65 -1.45
CA TRP A 55 -5.09 3.75 -2.54
C TRP A 55 -4.28 5.05 -2.50
N ASN A 56 -4.93 6.17 -2.18
CA ASN A 56 -4.24 7.45 -2.02
C ASN A 56 -3.25 7.43 -0.86
N GLU A 57 -3.60 6.80 0.26
CA GLU A 57 -2.67 6.60 1.38
C GLU A 57 -1.49 5.70 1.00
N PHE A 58 -1.77 4.60 0.28
CA PHE A 58 -0.75 3.69 -0.25
C PHE A 58 0.24 4.43 -1.15
N ASN A 59 -0.24 5.23 -2.11
CA ASN A 59 0.63 5.99 -3.02
C ASN A 59 1.47 7.03 -2.27
N LYS A 60 0.87 7.72 -1.30
CA LYS A 60 1.59 8.70 -0.48
C LYS A 60 2.72 8.07 0.32
N VAL A 61 2.48 6.90 0.92
CA VAL A 61 3.50 6.16 1.67
C VAL A 61 4.55 5.59 0.71
N HIS A 62 4.14 5.06 -0.44
CA HIS A 62 5.04 4.59 -1.50
C HIS A 62 6.02 5.68 -1.94
N SER A 63 5.52 6.85 -2.35
CA SER A 63 6.37 7.97 -2.79
C SER A 63 7.35 8.41 -1.70
N SER A 64 6.89 8.50 -0.46
CA SER A 64 7.74 8.81 0.70
C SER A 64 8.85 7.78 0.89
N ILE A 65 8.56 6.49 0.73
CA ILE A 65 9.55 5.41 0.78
C ILE A 65 10.58 5.56 -0.36
N VAL A 66 10.11 5.74 -1.59
CA VAL A 66 10.99 5.87 -2.78
C VAL A 66 11.95 7.06 -2.67
N GLU A 67 11.49 8.18 -2.13
CA GLU A 67 12.25 9.42 -1.94
C GLU A 67 13.26 9.34 -0.78
N ASN A 68 12.92 8.67 0.32
CA ASN A 68 13.72 8.73 1.56
C ASN A 68 14.67 7.54 1.74
N VAL A 69 14.57 6.49 0.91
CA VAL A 69 15.40 5.29 1.03
C VAL A 69 16.70 5.43 0.23
N SER A 70 17.83 5.14 0.88
CA SER A 70 19.16 5.17 0.25
C SER A 70 19.33 4.07 -0.80
N ILE A 71 20.21 4.30 -1.78
CA ILE A 71 20.52 3.34 -2.86
C ILE A 71 20.99 1.99 -2.29
N GLU A 72 21.81 2.01 -1.23
CA GLU A 72 22.25 0.78 -0.55
C GLU A 72 21.07 -0.01 0.01
N THR A 73 20.09 0.67 0.60
CA THR A 73 18.90 0.02 1.17
C THR A 73 18.00 -0.54 0.08
N LYS A 74 17.83 0.18 -1.05
CA LYS A 74 17.08 -0.32 -2.23
C LYS A 74 17.63 -1.64 -2.77
N LYS A 75 18.96 -1.81 -2.76
CA LYS A 75 19.61 -3.05 -3.22
C LYS A 75 19.39 -4.24 -2.28
N THR A 76 19.12 -3.99 -1.01
CA THR A 76 18.99 -5.04 0.01
C THR A 76 17.55 -5.41 0.35
N MET A 77 16.58 -4.56 0.00
CA MET A 77 15.19 -4.74 0.43
C MET A 77 14.33 -5.36 -0.67
N GLU A 78 13.62 -6.42 -0.29
CA GLU A 78 12.71 -7.18 -1.16
C GLU A 78 11.69 -6.27 -1.85
N TYR A 79 11.18 -5.27 -1.14
CA TYR A 79 10.26 -4.24 -1.66
C TYR A 79 10.71 -3.58 -2.97
N PHE A 80 12.02 -3.44 -3.19
CA PHE A 80 12.63 -2.84 -4.38
C PHE A 80 13.33 -3.85 -5.29
N GLN A 81 13.53 -5.08 -4.82
CA GLN A 81 14.19 -6.15 -5.59
C GLN A 81 13.18 -7.00 -6.34
N PHE A 82 12.00 -7.19 -5.76
CA PHE A 82 10.88 -7.77 -6.44
C PHE A 82 10.10 -6.63 -7.11
N ASP A 83 9.80 -6.81 -8.38
CA ASP A 83 9.03 -5.91 -9.24
C ASP A 83 7.54 -5.88 -8.84
N VAL A 84 7.27 -5.82 -7.53
CA VAL A 84 5.94 -5.96 -6.93
C VAL A 84 5.04 -4.79 -7.34
N TYR A 85 5.62 -3.65 -7.74
CA TYR A 85 4.91 -2.40 -7.98
C TYR A 85 5.15 -1.72 -9.34
N ASP A 86 6.15 -2.14 -10.15
CA ASP A 86 6.37 -1.60 -11.51
C ASP A 86 5.24 -1.94 -12.50
N ASN A 87 4.36 -2.88 -12.15
CA ASN A 87 3.21 -3.26 -12.99
C ASN A 87 1.96 -2.37 -12.79
N PHE A 88 2.06 -1.25 -12.06
CA PHE A 88 0.92 -0.36 -11.78
C PHE A 88 0.99 1.02 -12.46
N GLU A 89 1.92 1.24 -13.40
CA GLU A 89 1.99 2.43 -14.27
C GLU A 89 1.18 2.30 -15.56
#